data_AF-A0A821XFA1-F1
#
_entry.id   AF-A0A821XFA1-F1
#
_cell.length_a   1.000
_cell.length_b   1.000
_cell.length_c   1.000
_cell.angle_alpha   90.00
_cell.angle_beta   90.00
_cell.angle_gamma   90.00
#
_symmetry.space_group_name_H-M   'P 1'
#
loop_
_entity.id
_entity.type
_entity.pdbx_description
1 polymer ?
#
loop_
_entity_poly.entity_id
_entity_poly.type
_entity_poly.pdbx_seq_one_letter_code
_entity_poly.pdbx_strand_id
1 'polypeptide(L)'
;CLPFPLTLRLWDIFVLDGEQVLLTTAFCILRLHRKKLLHLKTFDSINSFLKNELCQTFGGSTLTTDEIIEEYMVCYEKLKQNNLLTLPSPTDNELPAKPFNISMGDITKLTPNISNKPVTSDETSKILWLSYEYVIR
;
A
#
# COMPACT_ATOMS: atom_id res chain seq x y z
N CYS A 1 2.40 10.34 -15.98
CA CYS A 1 3.11 11.51 -16.53
C CYS A 1 2.14 12.68 -16.53
N LEU A 2 2.21 13.53 -15.52
CA LEU A 2 1.44 14.77 -15.45
C LEU A 2 2.32 15.91 -16.00
N PRO A 3 1.74 16.92 -16.66
CA PRO A 3 2.49 18.10 -17.09
C PRO A 3 3.13 18.78 -15.86
N PHE A 4 4.34 19.31 -16.04
CA PHE A 4 5.12 19.89 -14.94
C PHE A 4 4.37 21.00 -14.16
N PRO A 5 3.64 21.93 -14.80
CA PRO A 5 2.88 22.96 -14.08
C PRO A 5 1.78 22.39 -13.18
N LEU A 6 1.04 21.38 -13.67
CA LEU A 6 0.01 20.71 -12.88
C LEU A 6 0.62 19.95 -11.70
N THR A 7 1.78 19.33 -11.92
CA THR A 7 2.51 18.60 -10.87
C THR A 7 2.88 19.54 -9.73
N LEU A 8 3.45 20.72 -10.01
CA LEU A 8 3.77 21.72 -8.98
C LEU A 8 2.53 22.17 -8.21
N ARG A 9 1.41 22.43 -8.90
CA ARG A 9 0.15 22.79 -8.23
C ARG A 9 -0.34 21.70 -7.27
N LEU A 10 -0.23 20.44 -7.67
CA LEU A 10 -0.59 19.32 -6.80
C LEU A 10 0.37 19.18 -5.62
N TRP A 11 1.66 19.46 -5.81
CA TRP A 11 2.64 19.50 -4.71
C TRP A 11 2.33 20.60 -3.70
N ASP A 12 1.92 21.79 -4.16
CA ASP A 12 1.51 22.88 -3.27
C ASP A 12 0.33 22.43 -2.36
N ILE A 13 -0.65 21.72 -2.93
CA ILE A 13 -1.80 21.17 -2.19
C ILE A 13 -1.36 20.02 -1.28
N PHE A 14 -0.43 19.17 -1.75
CA PHE A 14 0.10 18.04 -0.97
C PHE A 14 0.80 18.50 0.32
N VAL A 15 1.49 19.64 0.30
CA VAL A 15 2.10 20.22 1.51
C VAL A 15 1.04 20.65 2.54
N LEU A 16 -0.17 20.99 2.11
CA LEU A 16 -1.27 21.42 2.98
C LEU A 16 -2.09 20.23 3.51
N ASP A 17 -2.52 19.33 2.62
CA ASP A 17 -3.48 18.25 2.93
C ASP A 17 -2.84 16.86 3.07
N GLY A 18 -1.56 16.71 2.72
CA GLY A 18 -0.81 15.47 2.83
C GLY A 18 -1.22 14.40 1.80
N GLU A 19 -1.22 13.13 2.23
CA GLU A 19 -1.39 11.95 1.36
C GLU A 19 -2.76 11.87 0.65
N GLN A 20 -3.78 12.55 1.17
CA GLN A 20 -5.12 12.57 0.60
C GLN A 20 -5.15 13.15 -0.82
N VAL A 21 -4.20 14.04 -1.14
CA VAL A 21 -4.04 14.62 -2.47
C VAL A 21 -3.65 13.56 -3.49
N LEU A 22 -2.76 12.63 -3.12
CA LEU A 22 -2.31 11.56 -4.01
C LEU A 22 -3.48 10.64 -4.39
N LEU A 23 -4.26 10.23 -3.39
CA LEU A 23 -5.44 9.38 -3.60
C LEU A 23 -6.49 10.08 -4.45
N THR A 24 -6.78 11.35 -4.13
CA THR A 24 -7.77 12.14 -4.85
C THR A 24 -7.37 12.38 -6.29
N THR A 25 -6.09 12.68 -6.53
CA THR A 25 -5.55 12.88 -7.87
C THR A 25 -5.62 11.60 -8.68
N ALA A 26 -5.22 10.46 -8.11
CA ALA A 26 -5.33 9.16 -8.77
C ALA A 26 -6.79 8.84 -9.14
N PHE A 27 -7.72 9.08 -8.22
CA PHE A 27 -9.15 8.90 -8.47
C PHE A 27 -9.69 9.84 -9.55
N CYS A 28 -9.30 11.12 -9.53
CA CYS A 28 -9.70 12.10 -10.52
C CYS A 28 -9.23 11.70 -11.93
N ILE A 29 -7.98 11.25 -12.05
CA ILE A 29 -7.41 10.72 -13.30
C ILE A 29 -8.24 9.52 -13.80
N LEU A 30 -8.53 8.55 -12.94
CA LEU A 30 -9.32 7.37 -13.32
C LEU A 30 -10.76 7.74 -13.70
N ARG A 31 -11.36 8.71 -13.00
CA ARG A 31 -12.72 9.20 -13.25
C ARG A 31 -12.82 9.90 -14.61
N LEU A 32 -11.85 10.73 -14.98
CA LEU A 32 -11.78 11.39 -16.28
C LEU A 32 -11.82 10.38 -17.43
N HIS A 33 -11.18 9.22 -17.23
CA HIS A 33 -11.06 8.17 -18.24
C HIS A 33 -12.03 7.00 -18.07
N ARG A 34 -13.03 7.11 -17.17
CA ARG A 34 -13.95 6.02 -16.85
C ARG A 34 -14.60 5.38 -18.07
N LYS A 35 -15.04 6.17 -19.05
CA LYS A 35 -15.71 5.67 -20.26
C LYS A 35 -14.80 4.76 -21.10
N LYS A 36 -13.53 5.15 -21.24
CA LYS A 36 -12.52 4.36 -21.96
C LYS A 36 -12.16 3.10 -21.16
N LEU A 37 -11.91 3.25 -19.85
CA LEU A 37 -11.59 2.11 -18.98
C LEU A 37 -12.68 1.04 -18.97
N LEU A 38 -13.96 1.42 -18.96
CA LEU A 38 -15.08 0.47 -19.02
C LEU A 38 -15.18 -0.30 -20.35
N HIS A 39 -14.63 0.25 -21.44
CA HIS A 39 -14.56 -0.46 -22.73
C HIS A 39 -13.41 -1.48 -22.78
N LEU A 40 -12.38 -1.30 -21.96
CA LEU A 40 -11.22 -2.19 -21.92
C LEU A 40 -11.55 -3.39 -21.03
N LYS A 41 -11.77 -4.56 -21.65
CA LYS A 41 -12.11 -5.81 -20.94
C LYS A 41 -10.88 -6.61 -20.48
N THR A 42 -9.70 -6.33 -21.05
CA THR A 42 -8.48 -7.12 -20.84
C THR A 42 -7.47 -6.33 -20.00
N PHE A 43 -6.83 -7.00 -19.05
CA PHE A 43 -5.81 -6.40 -18.16
C PHE A 43 -4.66 -5.73 -18.92
N ASP A 44 -4.17 -6.37 -19.98
CA ASP A 44 -3.05 -5.86 -20.77
C ASP A 44 -3.41 -4.54 -21.47
N SER A 45 -4.64 -4.44 -21.97
CA SER A 45 -5.16 -3.21 -22.58
C SER A 45 -5.30 -2.08 -21.56
N ILE A 46 -5.72 -2.39 -20.33
CA ILE A 46 -5.79 -1.41 -19.23
C ILE A 46 -4.38 -0.91 -18.89
N ASN A 47 -3.40 -1.79 -18.75
CA ASN A 47 -2.03 -1.40 -18.45
C ASN A 47 -1.41 -0.53 -19.56
N SER A 48 -1.63 -0.91 -20.82
CA SER A 48 -1.17 -0.12 -21.96
C SER A 48 -1.82 1.27 -21.98
N PHE A 49 -3.12 1.35 -21.68
CA PHE A 49 -3.85 2.61 -21.56
C PHE A 49 -3.27 3.50 -20.45
N LEU A 50 -3.09 2.96 -19.24
CA LEU A 50 -2.57 3.71 -18.09
C LEU A 50 -1.14 4.24 -18.34
N LYS A 51 -0.31 3.49 -19.06
CA LYS A 51 1.09 3.87 -19.32
C LYS A 51 1.24 4.85 -20.49
N ASN A 52 0.52 4.62 -21.59
CA ASN A 52 0.79 5.32 -22.85
C ASN A 52 -0.28 6.39 -23.17
N GLU A 53 -1.55 6.01 -23.15
CA GLU A 53 -2.67 6.90 -23.53
C GLU A 53 -2.93 7.99 -22.48
N LEU A 54 -2.70 7.66 -21.20
CA LEU A 54 -2.86 8.60 -20.11
C LEU A 54 -1.94 9.82 -20.28
N CYS A 55 -0.66 9.56 -20.57
CA CYS A 55 0.35 10.61 -20.74
C CYS A 55 0.08 11.46 -21.99
N GLN A 56 -0.48 10.86 -23.06
CA GLN A 56 -0.91 11.60 -24.24
C GLN A 56 -2.14 12.46 -23.98
N THR A 57 -3.10 11.98 -23.17
CA THR A 57 -4.32 12.74 -22.92
C THR A 57 -4.06 14.02 -22.13
N PHE A 58 -3.16 13.98 -21.14
CA PHE A 58 -2.75 15.19 -20.42
C PHE A 58 -1.89 16.14 -21.24
N GLY A 59 -1.17 15.64 -22.25
CA GLY A 59 -0.37 16.47 -23.16
C GLY A 59 -1.18 17.10 -24.30
N GLY A 60 -2.31 16.47 -24.69
CA GLY A 60 -3.17 16.90 -25.80
C GLY A 60 -4.49 17.55 -25.37
N SER A 61 -4.80 17.61 -24.07
CA SER A 61 -6.05 18.19 -23.60
C SER A 61 -6.00 19.72 -23.70
N THR A 62 -7.02 20.29 -24.35
CA THR A 62 -7.40 21.73 -24.29
C THR A 62 -7.77 22.18 -22.87
N LEU A 63 -7.83 21.26 -21.91
CA LEU A 63 -8.14 21.51 -20.52
C LEU A 63 -6.96 22.20 -19.85
N THR A 64 -7.21 23.40 -19.35
CA THR A 64 -6.25 24.20 -18.62
C THR A 64 -5.95 23.58 -17.26
N THR A 65 -4.78 23.89 -16.69
CA THR A 65 -4.40 23.46 -15.34
C THR A 65 -5.48 23.79 -14.31
N ASP A 66 -6.15 24.94 -14.45
CA ASP A 66 -7.14 25.42 -13.50
C ASP A 66 -8.42 24.56 -13.51
N GLU A 67 -8.89 24.14 -14.68
CA GLU A 67 -10.05 23.25 -14.80
C GLU A 67 -9.78 21.85 -14.20
N ILE A 68 -8.53 21.37 -14.30
CA ILE A 68 -8.13 20.10 -13.67
C ILE A 68 -8.16 20.21 -12.15
N ILE A 69 -7.71 21.35 -11.61
CA ILE A 69 -7.74 21.61 -10.16
C ILE A 69 -9.18 21.76 -9.66
N GLU A 70 -10.07 22.36 -10.44
CA GLU A 70 -11.50 22.44 -10.08
C GLU A 70 -12.15 21.05 -10.01
N GLU A 71 -11.93 20.19 -11.02
CA GLU A 71 -12.43 18.81 -11.01
C GLU A 71 -11.80 18.00 -9.85
N TYR A 72 -10.54 18.28 -9.51
CA TYR A 72 -9.89 17.71 -8.33
C TYR A 72 -10.65 18.08 -7.05
N MET A 73 -11.02 19.33 -6.84
CA MET A 73 -11.75 19.76 -5.63
C MET A 73 -13.12 19.07 -5.53
N VAL A 74 -13.81 18.92 -6.65
CA VAL A 74 -15.07 18.16 -6.72
C VAL A 74 -14.87 16.69 -6.37
N CYS A 75 -13.76 16.09 -6.83
CA CYS A 75 -13.41 14.71 -6.49
C CYS A 75 -13.04 14.55 -5.01
N TYR A 76 -12.32 15.51 -4.44
CA TYR A 76 -11.93 15.54 -3.04
C TYR A 76 -13.14 15.52 -2.12
N GLU A 77 -14.10 16.43 -2.36
CA GLU A 77 -15.34 16.51 -1.57
C GLU A 77 -16.15 15.20 -1.67
N LYS A 78 -16.20 14.58 -2.85
CA LYS A 78 -16.85 13.26 -3.01
C LYS A 78 -16.16 12.18 -2.19
N LEU A 79 -14.82 12.11 -2.21
CA LEU A 79 -14.09 11.10 -1.44
C LEU A 79 -14.24 11.32 0.06
N LYS A 80 -14.26 12.59 0.49
CA LYS A 80 -14.50 12.99 1.88
C LYS A 80 -15.89 12.57 2.36
N GLN A 81 -16.93 12.83 1.58
CA GLN A 81 -18.31 12.39 1.89
C GLN A 81 -18.43 10.87 2.03
N ASN A 82 -17.63 10.11 1.28
CA ASN A 82 -17.63 8.65 1.35
C ASN A 82 -16.68 8.09 2.43
N ASN A 83 -16.04 8.95 3.24
CA ASN A 83 -15.02 8.56 4.23
C ASN A 83 -13.88 7.70 3.63
N LEU A 84 -13.56 7.88 2.35
CA LEU A 84 -12.53 7.09 1.65
C LEU A 84 -11.13 7.70 1.74
N LEU A 85 -11.02 8.91 2.29
CA LEU A 85 -9.76 9.65 2.46
C LEU A 85 -9.03 9.27 3.75
N THR A 86 -9.74 8.71 4.73
CA THR A 86 -9.19 8.35 6.03
C THR A 86 -9.25 6.83 6.16
N LEU A 87 -8.10 6.21 6.38
CA LEU A 87 -8.08 4.80 6.77
C LEU A 87 -8.73 4.68 8.16
N PRO A 88 -9.62 3.69 8.39
CA PRO A 88 -10.14 3.45 9.73
C PRO A 88 -8.97 3.20 10.68
N SER A 89 -9.10 3.62 11.94
CA SER A 89 -8.09 3.33 12.96
C SER A 89 -7.81 1.82 12.99
N PRO A 90 -6.55 1.39 12.97
CA PRO A 90 -6.21 -0.03 12.95
C PRO A 90 -6.89 -0.73 14.13
N THR A 91 -7.51 -1.87 13.85
CA THR A 91 -8.16 -2.65 14.92
C THR A 91 -7.08 -3.26 15.81
N ASP A 92 -7.33 -3.46 17.10
CA ASP A 92 -6.33 -3.98 18.07
C ASP A 92 -5.66 -5.31 17.64
N ASN A 93 -6.31 -6.07 16.74
CA ASN A 93 -5.79 -7.32 16.17
C ASN A 93 -4.75 -7.13 15.04
N GLU A 94 -4.60 -5.93 14.49
CA GLU A 94 -3.65 -5.59 13.42
C GLU A 94 -2.40 -4.89 13.95
N LEU A 95 -2.46 -4.36 15.18
CA LEU A 95 -1.30 -3.84 15.87
C LEU A 95 -0.32 -4.98 16.16
N PRO A 96 1.00 -4.75 16.07
CA PRO A 96 2.00 -5.77 16.37
C PRO A 96 1.90 -6.18 17.84
N ALA A 97 1.12 -7.23 18.11
CA ALA A 97 0.97 -7.81 19.44
C ALA A 97 2.18 -8.67 19.84
N LYS A 98 3.06 -8.99 18.88
CA LYS A 98 4.23 -9.84 19.12
C LYS A 98 5.45 -8.96 19.42
N PRO A 99 6.12 -9.15 20.56
CA PRO A 99 7.33 -8.40 20.87
C PRO A 99 8.39 -8.62 19.79
N PHE A 100 9.09 -7.55 19.42
CA PHE A 100 10.21 -7.58 18.49
C PHE A 100 11.36 -8.44 19.06
N ASN A 101 11.40 -9.76 18.76
CA ASN A 101 12.63 -10.57 18.72
C ASN A 101 12.45 -12.03 18.19
N ILE A 102 11.48 -12.32 17.31
CA ILE A 102 11.29 -13.70 16.85
C ILE A 102 11.83 -13.82 15.43
N SER A 103 13.04 -14.37 15.33
CA SER A 103 13.68 -14.66 14.05
C SER A 103 12.79 -15.58 13.22
N MET A 104 12.77 -15.34 11.90
CA MET A 104 11.93 -15.99 10.87
C MET A 104 12.29 -17.49 10.64
N GLY A 105 12.81 -18.19 11.65
CA GLY A 105 13.26 -19.59 11.58
C GLY A 105 12.41 -20.59 12.35
N ASP A 106 11.55 -20.17 13.29
CA ASP A 106 10.91 -21.08 14.25
C ASP A 106 9.42 -21.39 13.98
N ILE A 107 8.89 -21.07 12.79
CA ILE A 107 7.49 -21.39 12.44
C ILE A 107 7.20 -22.90 12.27
N THR A 108 8.20 -23.78 12.38
CA THR A 108 8.01 -25.24 12.29
C THR A 108 7.74 -25.92 13.63
N LYS A 109 7.73 -25.20 14.77
CA LYS A 109 7.47 -25.81 16.10
C LYS A 109 6.08 -25.55 16.68
N LEU A 110 5.13 -25.07 15.88
CA LEU A 110 3.72 -25.14 16.24
C LEU A 110 3.18 -26.46 15.69
N THR A 111 3.24 -27.56 16.45
CA THR A 111 2.21 -28.02 17.41
C THR A 111 2.58 -29.49 17.80
N PRO A 112 1.98 -30.17 18.81
CA PRO A 112 0.86 -29.82 19.68
C PRO A 112 1.16 -29.97 21.19
N ASN A 113 0.28 -29.38 22.00
CA ASN A 113 -0.04 -29.70 23.40
C ASN A 113 0.62 -30.97 23.99
N ILE A 114 1.50 -30.84 25.01
CA ILE A 114 1.60 -31.75 26.18
C ILE A 114 2.27 -31.01 27.35
N SER A 115 1.49 -30.84 28.41
CA SER A 115 1.80 -31.03 29.83
C SER A 115 3.05 -30.39 30.47
N ASN A 116 2.76 -29.52 31.44
CA ASN A 116 3.63 -29.03 32.51
C ASN A 116 4.57 -30.10 33.09
N LYS A 117 5.88 -30.00 32.82
CA LYS A 117 6.94 -30.37 33.77
C LYS A 117 8.20 -29.50 33.56
N PRO A 118 8.85 -29.03 34.65
CA PRO A 118 10.10 -28.28 34.52
C PRO A 118 11.25 -29.25 34.19
N VAL A 119 11.81 -29.10 33.00
CA VAL A 119 13.03 -29.82 32.57
C VAL A 119 14.24 -29.20 33.27
N THR A 120 15.09 -30.07 33.85
CA THR A 120 16.24 -29.71 34.68
C THR A 120 17.49 -29.43 33.83
N SER A 121 18.42 -28.64 34.39
CA SER A 121 19.56 -28.00 33.70
C SER A 121 20.57 -28.91 33.00
N ASP A 122 20.47 -30.23 33.19
CA ASP A 122 21.38 -31.19 32.56
C ASP A 122 20.97 -31.54 31.13
N GLU A 123 19.68 -31.47 30.77
CA GLU A 123 19.24 -31.73 29.39
C GLU A 123 19.57 -30.59 28.44
N THR A 124 19.59 -29.34 28.92
CA THR A 124 19.95 -28.16 28.11
C THR A 124 21.40 -28.22 27.62
N SER A 125 22.31 -28.75 28.43
CA SER A 125 23.73 -28.85 28.07
C SER A 125 23.96 -29.89 26.97
N LYS A 126 23.22 -31.02 26.97
CA LYS A 126 23.30 -32.03 25.91
C LYS A 126 22.77 -31.51 24.56
N ILE A 127 21.70 -30.72 24.58
CA ILE A 127 21.11 -30.16 23.36
C ILE A 127 22.06 -29.15 22.70
N LEU A 128 22.78 -28.36 23.50
CA LEU A 128 23.74 -27.38 22.97
C LEU A 128 24.99 -28.05 22.35
N TRP A 129 25.50 -29.13 22.95
CA TRP A 129 26.63 -29.87 22.38
C TRP A 129 26.28 -30.53 21.02
N LEU A 130 25.10 -31.13 20.90
CA LEU A 130 24.65 -31.75 19.65
C LEU A 130 24.42 -30.71 18.54
N SER A 131 23.97 -29.51 18.90
CA SER A 131 23.82 -28.40 17.95
C SER A 131 25.17 -27.90 17.44
N TYR A 132 26.19 -27.84 18.31
CA TYR A 132 27.55 -27.41 17.92
C TYR A 132 28.23 -28.41 16.99
N GLU A 133 28.03 -29.71 17.20
CA GLU A 133 28.63 -30.75 16.37
C GLU A 133 28.06 -30.79 14.94
N TYR A 134 26.79 -30.40 14.78
CA TYR A 134 26.12 -30.34 13.47
C TYR A 134 26.57 -29.14 12.62
N VAL A 135 27.04 -28.05 13.24
CA VAL A 135 27.49 -26.84 12.53
C VAL A 135 28.93 -26.95 12.04
N ILE A 136 29.73 -27.85 12.62
CA ILE A 136 31.15 -28.03 12.29
C ILE A 136 31.37 -29.09 11.18
N ARG A 137 30.32 -29.80 10.77
CA ARG A 137 30.39 -30.86 9.75
C ARG A 137 29.71 -30.46 8.45
#